data_AF-A0AAQ3W5R5-F1
#
_entry.id   AF-A0AAQ3W5R5-F1
#
_cell.length_a   1.000
_cell.length_b   1.000
_cell.length_c   1.000
_cell.angle_alpha   90.00
_cell.angle_beta   90.00
_cell.angle_gamma   90.00
#
_symmetry.space_group_name_H-M   'P 1'
#
loop_
_entity.id
_entity.type
_entity.pdbx_description
1 polymer ?
#
loop_
_entity_poly.entity_id
_entity_poly.type
_entity_poly.pdbx_seq_one_letter_code
_entity_poly.pdbx_strand_id
1 'polypeptide(L)'
;MKKYCYVVGAALLLFAVNGTFLSADATETLDQDSYQEAVDAGFTAEQIQQIQEMPDFSLENIEEEPAARSAVTFSTSQKNQIVTEAKRHLGKPYAWGGKGPNVFDCSGLTRYVFLQVTGKNIGDYTVPQEKAGEQISVAQAEPGDLYFWGAKGSTYHVAVAIGNGQYIHAPNEKEVVKINSTTYFKPSFAVRVIKNSNNNTNSKLVSYRTHLQDFGWGNYVQSGQTSGTVGKAKRLEGIQIKLDPSISGGIQYKTHIQDIGWQAWKSNNELSGTTGRKKRLEAIQIKLTGAAATQYDVHYRVHSQDYGWQAWTKNGQSAGTQGLAKRLEAIEIKLVPKNTPLATGGKPAFIKR
;
A
#
# COMPACT_ATOMS: atom_id res chain seq x y z
N MET A 1 21.77 27.23 19.30
CA MET A 1 21.31 25.82 19.29
C MET A 1 19.98 25.75 20.03
N LYS A 2 19.00 24.99 19.49
CA LYS A 2 17.68 24.63 20.08
C LYS A 2 16.55 25.69 20.07
N LYS A 3 15.59 25.56 19.15
CA LYS A 3 14.17 25.99 19.24
C LYS A 3 13.35 25.12 18.26
N TYR A 4 12.94 23.90 18.63
CA TYR A 4 11.65 23.49 19.21
C TYR A 4 10.41 23.89 18.39
N CYS A 5 9.82 22.90 17.69
CA CYS A 5 8.46 22.92 17.14
C CYS A 5 7.44 22.80 18.27
N TYR A 6 6.75 23.89 18.59
CA TYR A 6 5.52 23.88 19.38
C TYR A 6 4.60 24.95 18.78
N VAL A 7 3.29 24.72 18.87
CA VAL A 7 2.17 25.53 18.31
C VAL A 7 2.04 25.31 16.79
N VAL A 8 1.04 24.62 16.23
CA VAL A 8 -0.40 24.89 16.23
C VAL A 8 -1.16 23.55 16.07
N GLY A 9 -1.51 22.91 17.18
CA GLY A 9 -2.37 21.71 17.20
C GLY A 9 -3.70 21.94 17.90
N ALA A 10 -4.01 23.16 18.33
CA ALA A 10 -5.10 23.44 19.25
C ALA A 10 -6.24 24.30 18.67
N ALA A 11 -6.15 24.82 17.44
CA ALA A 11 -7.15 25.75 16.91
C ALA A 11 -8.30 25.10 16.09
N LEU A 12 -8.26 23.79 15.80
CA LEU A 12 -9.34 23.11 15.05
C LEU A 12 -10.26 22.24 15.92
N LEU A 13 -10.12 22.30 17.24
CA LEU A 13 -10.87 21.47 18.19
C LEU A 13 -11.60 22.34 19.22
N LEU A 14 -12.31 23.36 18.74
CA LEU A 14 -13.33 24.08 19.52
C LEU A 14 -14.40 24.72 18.62
N PHE A 15 -14.82 24.02 17.55
CA PHE A 15 -16.08 24.32 16.85
C PHE A 15 -16.79 23.01 16.52
N ALA A 16 -17.08 22.23 17.57
CA ALA A 16 -17.95 21.06 17.47
C ALA A 16 -18.68 20.83 18.79
N VAL A 17 -19.17 21.90 19.43
CA VAL A 17 -20.16 21.79 20.50
C VAL A 17 -21.12 22.97 20.33
N ASN A 18 -22.40 22.67 20.13
CA ASN A 18 -23.54 23.58 20.05
C ASN A 18 -24.01 24.11 18.68
N GLY A 19 -23.92 23.31 17.61
CA GLY A 19 -25.05 23.12 16.68
C GLY A 19 -25.78 24.34 16.08
N THR A 20 -25.18 25.51 15.93
CA THR A 20 -25.76 26.65 15.22
C THR A 20 -24.80 27.15 14.16
N PHE A 21 -25.18 26.98 12.90
CA PHE A 21 -24.60 27.74 11.79
C PHE A 21 -25.07 29.19 11.93
N LEU A 22 -24.12 30.10 12.11
CA LEU A 22 -24.35 31.52 11.89
C LEU A 22 -23.59 31.92 10.64
N SER A 23 -24.32 32.30 9.60
CA SER A 23 -23.77 33.06 8.49
C SER A 23 -23.44 34.45 9.04
N ALA A 24 -22.19 34.87 8.95
CA ALA A 24 -21.82 36.27 9.14
C ALA A 24 -20.90 36.67 7.98
N ASP A 25 -21.37 37.68 7.28
CA ASP A 25 -20.75 38.34 6.14
C ASP A 25 -19.45 39.03 6.57
N ALA A 26 -18.50 39.13 5.64
CA ALA A 26 -17.20 39.72 5.89
C ALA A 26 -17.34 41.24 6.03
N THR A 27 -17.07 41.81 7.22
CA THR A 27 -16.44 43.14 7.41
C THR A 27 -16.32 43.65 8.86
N GLU A 28 -16.72 42.93 9.91
CA GLU A 28 -16.52 43.43 11.28
C GLU A 28 -15.26 42.86 11.95
N THR A 29 -14.39 43.75 12.42
CA THR A 29 -13.29 43.46 13.33
C THR A 29 -13.81 42.66 14.53
N LEU A 30 -13.08 41.61 14.93
CA LEU A 30 -13.39 40.77 16.10
C LEU A 30 -13.86 41.64 17.27
N ASP A 31 -14.97 41.25 17.91
CA ASP A 31 -15.43 41.94 19.10
C ASP A 31 -14.36 41.90 20.20
N GLN A 32 -14.44 42.87 21.11
CA GLN A 32 -13.39 43.09 22.12
C GLN A 32 -13.22 41.88 23.06
N ASP A 33 -14.25 41.04 23.18
CA ASP A 33 -14.26 39.85 24.03
C ASP A 33 -13.44 38.72 23.40
N SER A 34 -13.54 38.51 22.09
CA SER A 34 -12.77 37.50 21.36
C SER A 34 -11.29 37.86 21.17
N TYR A 35 -10.94 39.16 21.18
CA TYR A 35 -9.54 39.60 21.26
C TYR A 35 -8.94 39.35 22.65
N GLN A 36 -9.69 39.64 23.71
CA GLN A 36 -9.22 39.44 25.09
C GLN A 36 -9.05 37.96 25.42
N GLU A 37 -9.93 37.08 24.93
CA GLU A 37 -9.76 35.63 25.06
C GLU A 37 -8.50 35.11 24.34
N ALA A 38 -8.15 35.69 23.19
CA ALA A 38 -6.92 35.34 22.48
C ALA A 38 -5.65 35.81 23.24
N VAL A 39 -5.70 36.99 23.86
CA VAL A 39 -4.59 37.48 24.70
C VAL A 39 -4.46 36.65 25.98
N ASP A 40 -5.58 36.28 26.62
CA ASP A 40 -5.60 35.45 27.84
C ASP A 40 -5.17 34.00 27.55
N ALA A 41 -5.40 33.52 26.32
CA ALA A 41 -4.84 32.28 25.80
C ALA A 41 -3.34 32.38 25.41
N GLY A 42 -2.72 33.54 25.61
CA GLY A 42 -1.28 33.77 25.49
C GLY A 42 -0.79 34.13 24.08
N PHE A 43 -1.68 34.54 23.17
CA PHE A 43 -1.29 35.01 21.85
C PHE A 43 -0.83 36.47 21.89
N THR A 44 0.22 36.80 21.12
CA THR A 44 0.67 38.19 20.99
C THR A 44 -0.18 38.96 19.99
N ALA A 45 -0.29 40.27 20.15
CA ALA A 45 -1.07 41.13 19.25
C ALA A 45 -0.66 40.97 17.77
N GLU A 46 0.63 40.75 17.51
CA GLU A 46 1.18 40.52 16.18
C GLU A 46 0.71 39.18 15.57
N GLN A 47 0.50 38.16 16.40
CA GLN A 47 -0.02 36.85 15.96
C GLN A 47 -1.51 36.93 15.63
N ILE A 48 -2.26 37.76 16.36
CA ILE A 48 -3.69 37.98 16.11
C ILE A 48 -3.88 38.78 14.80
N GLN A 49 -3.05 39.79 14.57
CA GLN A 49 -3.10 40.61 13.35
C GLN A 49 -2.77 39.80 12.08
N GLN A 50 -1.81 38.87 12.14
CA GLN A 50 -1.48 37.99 11.01
C GLN A 50 -2.60 37.00 10.65
N ILE A 51 -3.45 36.63 11.62
CA ILE A 51 -4.62 35.77 11.39
C ILE A 51 -5.75 36.57 10.72
N GLN A 52 -5.89 37.84 11.07
CA GLN A 52 -6.87 38.75 10.46
C GLN A 52 -6.51 39.15 9.02
N GLU A 53 -5.23 39.07 8.64
CA GLU A 53 -4.75 39.43 7.30
C GLU A 53 -4.69 38.25 6.30
N MET A 54 -5.16 37.06 6.69
CA MET A 54 -5.26 35.92 5.77
C MET A 54 -6.48 36.07 4.83
N PRO A 55 -6.33 35.87 3.50
CA PRO A 55 -7.45 35.98 2.58
C PRO A 55 -8.46 34.86 2.83
N ASP A 56 -9.73 35.26 2.95
CA ASP A 56 -10.86 34.36 3.15
C ASP A 56 -11.02 33.43 1.95
N PHE A 57 -11.01 32.12 2.20
CA PHE A 57 -11.22 31.11 1.17
C PHE A 57 -12.69 30.69 1.22
N SER A 58 -13.56 31.54 0.68
CA SER A 58 -14.98 31.22 0.52
C SER A 58 -15.16 30.07 -0.49
N LEU A 59 -16.03 29.12 -0.15
CA LEU A 59 -16.27 27.88 -0.91
C LEU A 59 -17.04 28.09 -2.22
N GLU A 60 -17.12 29.31 -2.75
CA GLU A 60 -18.03 29.67 -3.85
C GLU A 60 -17.38 29.79 -5.24
N ASN A 61 -16.07 29.67 -5.38
CA ASN A 61 -15.39 29.75 -6.70
C ASN A 61 -14.79 28.42 -7.17
N ILE A 62 -15.64 27.38 -7.30
CA ILE A 62 -15.32 26.20 -8.12
C ILE A 62 -16.00 26.40 -9.48
N GLU A 63 -15.33 27.12 -10.39
CA GLU A 63 -15.67 27.03 -11.81
C GLU A 63 -15.12 25.73 -12.39
N GLU A 64 -16.00 24.96 -13.04
CA GLU A 64 -15.69 23.71 -13.74
C GLU A 64 -14.73 23.95 -14.90
N GLU A 65 -13.58 23.27 -14.90
CA GLU A 65 -12.71 23.11 -16.08
C GLU A 65 -12.76 21.63 -16.55
N PRO A 66 -13.30 21.36 -17.75
CA PRO A 66 -13.58 20.01 -18.24
C PRO A 66 -12.41 19.45 -19.07
N ALA A 67 -11.34 18.99 -18.41
CA ALA A 67 -10.26 18.25 -19.11
C ALA A 67 -9.38 17.39 -18.18
N ALA A 68 -9.94 16.46 -17.41
CA ALA A 68 -9.13 15.45 -16.73
C ALA A 68 -9.83 14.10 -16.63
N ARG A 69 -10.28 13.55 -17.76
CA ARG A 69 -10.63 12.13 -17.87
C ARG A 69 -9.79 11.48 -18.97
N SER A 70 -8.63 10.96 -18.61
CA SER A 70 -8.16 9.60 -18.94
C SER A 70 -6.66 9.40 -18.64
N ALA A 71 -6.37 8.24 -18.03
CA ALA A 71 -5.07 7.56 -17.97
C ALA A 71 -3.97 8.12 -17.05
N VAL A 72 -3.98 7.67 -15.78
CA VAL A 72 -2.74 7.32 -15.07
C VAL A 72 -2.98 6.00 -14.29
N THR A 73 -2.94 4.89 -15.02
CA THR A 73 -2.90 3.54 -14.43
C THR A 73 -1.45 3.12 -14.32
N PHE A 74 -0.83 3.25 -13.14
CA PHE A 74 0.50 2.67 -12.89
C PHE A 74 0.42 1.64 -11.78
N SER A 75 0.36 0.36 -12.16
CA SER A 75 0.48 -0.74 -11.21
C SER A 75 1.93 -0.92 -10.75
N THR A 76 2.30 -0.14 -9.73
CA THR A 76 3.39 -0.47 -8.82
C THR A 76 2.77 -0.55 -7.42
N SER A 77 3.29 -1.38 -6.50
CA SER A 77 2.85 -1.33 -5.09
C SER A 77 2.89 0.13 -4.62
N GLN A 78 1.86 0.65 -3.94
CA GLN A 78 1.82 2.07 -3.52
C GLN A 78 3.09 2.47 -2.75
N LYS A 79 3.68 1.54 -2.00
CA LYS A 79 5.01 1.67 -1.39
C LYS A 79 6.14 1.96 -2.40
N ASN A 80 6.16 1.26 -3.52
CA ASN A 80 7.12 1.53 -4.59
C ASN A 80 6.80 2.84 -5.32
N GLN A 81 5.53 3.23 -5.46
CA GLN A 81 5.16 4.53 -6.01
C GLN A 81 5.63 5.68 -5.10
N ILE A 82 5.49 5.52 -3.77
CA ILE A 82 6.06 6.43 -2.77
C ILE A 82 7.57 6.59 -2.98
N VAL A 83 8.30 5.48 -3.14
CA VAL A 83 9.74 5.52 -3.41
C VAL A 83 10.06 6.19 -4.74
N THR A 84 9.32 5.87 -5.81
CA THR A 84 9.50 6.48 -7.13
C THR A 84 9.25 7.98 -7.08
N GLU A 85 8.17 8.42 -6.43
CA GLU A 85 7.83 9.83 -6.31
C GLU A 85 8.88 10.59 -5.48
N ALA A 86 9.31 10.03 -4.35
CA ALA A 86 10.41 10.60 -3.57
C ALA A 86 11.70 10.79 -4.39
N LYS A 87 12.03 9.84 -5.28
CA LYS A 87 13.20 9.94 -6.17
C LYS A 87 13.09 11.09 -7.18
N ARG A 88 11.89 11.50 -7.60
CA ARG A 88 11.70 12.63 -8.55
C ARG A 88 12.08 13.98 -7.95
N HIS A 89 12.26 14.04 -6.64
CA HIS A 89 12.62 15.26 -5.92
C HIS A 89 14.09 15.35 -5.57
N LEU A 90 14.91 14.34 -5.89
CA LEU A 90 16.36 14.40 -5.68
C LEU A 90 16.95 15.65 -6.34
N GLY A 91 17.81 16.35 -5.62
CA GLY A 91 18.44 17.59 -6.06
C GLY A 91 17.63 18.87 -5.78
N LYS A 92 16.38 18.77 -5.33
CA LYS A 92 15.57 19.97 -5.01
C LYS A 92 16.06 20.66 -3.73
N PRO A 93 16.06 21.99 -3.68
CA PRO A 93 16.54 22.76 -2.53
C PRO A 93 15.69 22.56 -1.28
N TYR A 94 16.34 22.70 -0.12
CA TYR A 94 15.66 22.74 1.17
C TYR A 94 15.16 24.16 1.47
N ALA A 95 13.95 24.27 2.03
CA ALA A 95 13.53 25.47 2.75
C ALA A 95 12.66 25.08 3.94
N TRP A 96 12.86 25.74 5.08
CA TRP A 96 12.08 25.50 6.28
C TRP A 96 10.58 25.73 6.02
N GLY A 97 9.72 24.77 6.40
CA GLY A 97 8.30 24.80 6.11
C GLY A 97 7.93 24.47 4.66
N GLY A 98 8.90 24.13 3.81
CA GLY A 98 8.67 23.86 2.38
C GLY A 98 7.81 22.61 2.16
N LYS A 99 6.65 22.76 1.51
CA LYS A 99 5.67 21.67 1.26
C LYS A 99 5.60 21.20 -0.20
N GLY A 100 6.59 21.55 -1.03
CA GLY A 100 6.67 21.18 -2.44
C GLY A 100 5.99 22.15 -3.42
N PRO A 101 5.98 21.83 -4.73
CA PRO A 101 6.73 20.72 -5.33
C PRO A 101 8.22 21.06 -5.55
N ASN A 102 8.62 22.33 -5.48
CA ASN A 102 9.96 22.78 -5.91
C ASN A 102 10.96 22.99 -4.76
N VAL A 103 10.45 23.17 -3.54
CA VAL A 103 11.22 23.39 -2.32
C VAL A 103 10.64 22.50 -1.22
N PHE A 104 11.49 21.93 -0.36
CA PHE A 104 11.02 21.00 0.67
C PHE A 104 11.73 21.17 2.02
N ASP A 105 11.01 20.99 3.13
CA ASP A 105 11.60 20.52 4.37
C ASP A 105 11.42 19.00 4.54
N CYS A 106 11.89 18.44 5.66
CA CYS A 106 11.85 16.99 5.88
C CYS A 106 10.42 16.42 5.86
N SER A 107 9.51 17.03 6.61
CA SER A 107 8.10 16.64 6.72
C SER A 107 7.28 17.03 5.50
N GLY A 108 7.61 18.13 4.84
CA GLY A 108 6.97 18.60 3.63
C GLY A 108 7.27 17.70 2.44
N LEU A 109 8.50 17.15 2.34
CA LEU A 109 8.83 16.14 1.35
C LEU A 109 7.99 14.87 1.54
N THR A 110 7.96 14.30 2.75
CA THR A 110 7.20 13.07 3.02
C THR A 110 5.71 13.30 2.85
N ARG A 111 5.17 14.42 3.34
CA ARG A 111 3.77 14.82 3.13
C ARG A 111 3.42 14.93 1.66
N TYR A 112 4.23 15.65 0.88
CA TYR A 112 4.01 15.83 -0.55
C TYR A 112 3.99 14.48 -1.27
N VAL A 113 5.01 13.65 -1.06
CA VAL A 113 5.09 12.31 -1.68
C VAL A 113 3.85 11.46 -1.36
N PHE A 114 3.42 11.43 -0.09
CA PHE A 114 2.23 10.66 0.29
C PHE A 114 0.93 11.25 -0.27
N LEU A 115 0.80 12.57 -0.31
CA LEU A 115 -0.34 13.23 -0.95
C LEU A 115 -0.41 12.91 -2.44
N GLN A 116 0.70 13.02 -3.19
CA GLN A 116 0.73 12.74 -4.63
C GLN A 116 0.41 11.28 -4.95
N VAL A 117 0.92 10.34 -4.15
CA VAL A 117 0.78 8.91 -4.46
C VAL A 117 -0.52 8.30 -3.92
N THR A 118 -1.02 8.80 -2.79
CA THR A 118 -2.11 8.13 -2.05
C THR A 118 -3.31 9.03 -1.78
N GLY A 119 -3.19 10.34 -2.01
CA GLY A 119 -4.18 11.33 -1.58
C GLY A 119 -4.25 11.52 -0.05
N LYS A 120 -3.48 10.76 0.75
CA LYS A 120 -3.51 10.81 2.21
C LYS A 120 -2.62 11.94 2.73
N ASN A 121 -3.22 12.87 3.45
CA ASN A 121 -2.46 13.82 4.28
C ASN A 121 -1.93 13.08 5.53
N ILE A 122 -0.61 12.96 5.64
CA ILE A 122 0.04 12.32 6.80
C ILE A 122 0.40 13.31 7.91
N GLY A 123 0.17 14.61 7.70
CA GLY A 123 0.44 15.67 8.66
C GLY A 123 1.55 16.64 8.21
N ASP A 124 1.45 17.88 8.69
CA ASP A 124 2.21 19.03 8.18
C ASP A 124 3.62 19.16 8.77
N TYR A 125 3.91 18.46 9.86
CA TYR A 125 5.23 18.39 10.49
C TYR A 125 5.48 16.97 11.04
N THR A 126 6.67 16.72 11.59
CA THR A 126 7.15 15.38 11.96
C THR A 126 6.23 14.62 12.93
N VAL A 127 5.78 15.25 14.02
CA VAL A 127 5.05 14.54 15.10
C VAL A 127 3.70 13.96 14.65
N PRO A 128 2.83 14.68 13.90
CA PRO A 128 1.62 14.10 13.33
C PRO A 128 1.88 12.89 12.43
N GLN A 129 2.98 12.91 11.66
CA GLN A 129 3.33 11.81 10.75
C GLN A 129 3.66 10.51 11.49
N GLU A 130 4.10 10.60 12.75
CA GLU A 130 4.31 9.42 13.61
C GLU A 130 3.02 8.60 13.78
N LYS A 131 1.86 9.28 13.75
CA LYS A 131 0.53 8.69 13.95
C LYS A 131 -0.15 8.29 12.63
N ALA A 132 0.49 8.57 11.48
CA ALA A 132 -0.09 8.27 10.17
C ALA A 132 -0.17 6.76 9.87
N GLY A 133 0.50 5.92 10.66
CA GLY A 133 0.59 4.48 10.43
C GLY A 133 0.93 3.68 11.68
N GLU A 134 1.34 2.43 11.45
CA GLU A 134 1.80 1.52 12.50
C GLU A 134 3.28 1.73 12.78
N GLN A 135 3.62 1.98 14.05
CA GLN A 135 5.00 2.07 14.48
C GLN A 135 5.67 0.69 14.42
N ILE A 136 6.85 0.62 13.80
CA ILE A 136 7.63 -0.59 13.61
C ILE A 136 9.09 -0.32 13.98
N SER A 137 9.87 -1.38 14.20
CA SER A 137 11.31 -1.23 14.39
C SER A 137 12.00 -0.84 13.07
N VAL A 138 13.14 -0.15 13.17
CA VAL A 138 13.95 0.24 11.99
C VAL A 138 14.31 -0.96 11.12
N ALA A 139 14.56 -2.13 11.73
CA ALA A 139 14.91 -3.37 11.03
C ALA A 139 13.74 -3.99 10.26
N GLN A 140 12.49 -3.66 10.62
CA GLN A 140 11.29 -4.13 9.93
C GLN A 140 10.89 -3.22 8.77
N ALA A 141 11.53 -2.06 8.64
CA ALA A 141 11.16 -1.08 7.63
C ALA A 141 11.39 -1.62 6.21
N GLU A 142 10.36 -1.45 5.39
CA GLU A 142 10.36 -1.78 3.97
C GLU A 142 10.44 -0.49 3.14
N PRO A 143 10.81 -0.57 1.85
CA PRO A 143 10.68 0.57 0.95
C PRO A 143 9.27 1.17 1.01
N GLY A 144 9.17 2.49 1.13
CA GLY A 144 7.91 3.23 1.25
C GLY A 144 7.42 3.45 2.69
N ASP A 145 8.06 2.85 3.70
CA ASP A 145 7.85 3.23 5.10
C ASP A 145 8.56 4.56 5.43
N LEU A 146 8.24 5.16 6.58
CA LEU A 146 8.88 6.38 7.06
C LEU A 146 9.88 6.06 8.18
N TYR A 147 11.07 6.67 8.13
CA TYR A 147 12.02 6.68 9.24
C TYR A 147 11.91 7.99 10.03
N PHE A 148 12.01 7.90 11.35
CA PHE A 148 11.94 9.06 12.25
C PHE A 148 13.16 9.13 13.17
N TRP A 149 13.61 10.37 13.45
CA TRP A 149 14.65 10.66 14.44
C TRP A 149 14.09 11.47 15.60
N GLY A 150 14.48 11.11 16.81
CA GLY A 150 13.97 11.69 18.06
C GLY A 150 13.02 10.72 18.78
N ALA A 151 12.66 11.09 20.01
CA ALA A 151 11.70 10.31 20.78
C ALA A 151 10.29 10.52 20.22
N LYS A 152 9.41 9.52 20.40
CA LYS A 152 8.00 9.62 20.03
C LYS A 152 7.37 10.85 20.68
N GLY A 153 6.62 11.63 19.91
CA GLY A 153 6.02 12.90 20.34
C GLY A 153 6.97 14.10 20.31
N SER A 154 8.25 13.89 19.99
CA SER A 154 9.27 14.95 19.85
C SER A 154 10.27 14.65 18.73
N THR A 155 9.80 13.99 17.65
CA THR A 155 10.64 13.73 16.48
C THR A 155 11.04 15.03 15.80
N TYR A 156 12.30 15.13 15.40
CA TYR A 156 12.88 16.34 14.78
C TYR A 156 13.25 16.12 13.31
N HIS A 157 13.21 14.89 12.81
CA HIS A 157 13.50 14.59 11.40
C HIS A 157 12.69 13.38 10.92
N VAL A 158 12.36 13.38 9.63
CA VAL A 158 11.67 12.28 8.96
C VAL A 158 12.25 12.03 7.56
N ALA A 159 12.21 10.79 7.08
CA ALA A 159 12.68 10.38 5.76
C ALA A 159 11.85 9.23 5.17
N VAL A 160 11.86 9.09 3.85
CA VAL A 160 11.23 7.94 3.14
C VAL A 160 12.24 6.80 3.02
N ALA A 161 11.93 5.63 3.57
CA ALA A 161 12.75 4.43 3.42
C ALA A 161 12.73 3.93 1.96
N ILE A 162 13.89 3.56 1.41
CA ILE A 162 14.00 3.04 0.04
C ILE A 162 14.56 1.61 -0.04
N GLY A 163 14.73 0.94 1.11
CA GLY A 163 15.28 -0.42 1.23
C GLY A 163 16.78 -0.44 1.49
N ASN A 164 17.30 -1.62 1.87
CA ASN A 164 18.73 -1.85 2.15
C ASN A 164 19.35 -0.85 3.15
N GLY A 165 18.58 -0.38 4.13
CA GLY A 165 19.03 0.64 5.08
C GLY A 165 19.27 2.01 4.47
N GLN A 166 18.72 2.32 3.30
CA GLN A 166 18.81 3.64 2.65
C GLN A 166 17.49 4.40 2.76
N TYR A 167 17.57 5.73 2.66
CA TYR A 167 16.41 6.62 2.67
C TYR A 167 16.63 7.91 1.87
N ILE A 168 15.53 8.54 1.46
CA ILE A 168 15.51 9.88 0.84
C ILE A 168 14.98 10.88 1.85
N HIS A 169 15.67 12.01 1.98
CA HIS A 169 15.27 13.10 2.88
C HIS A 169 15.62 14.49 2.32
N ALA A 170 14.96 15.52 2.86
CA ALA A 170 15.40 16.90 2.77
C ALA A 170 16.13 17.24 4.09
N PRO A 171 17.47 17.30 4.10
CA PRO A 171 18.27 17.30 5.33
C PRO A 171 18.27 18.63 6.11
N ASN A 172 18.59 19.75 5.45
CA ASN A 172 18.73 21.09 6.04
C ASN A 172 18.93 22.15 4.92
N GLU A 173 18.88 23.42 5.30
CA GLU A 173 18.96 24.60 4.41
C GLU A 173 20.21 24.70 3.53
N LYS A 174 21.30 24.01 3.88
CA LYS A 174 22.56 24.06 3.12
C LYS A 174 22.67 22.96 2.07
N GLU A 175 21.63 22.16 1.94
CA GLU A 175 21.66 20.93 1.18
C GLU A 175 20.36 20.74 0.38
N VAL A 176 20.39 19.72 -0.47
CA VAL A 176 19.27 19.34 -1.34
C VAL A 176 18.66 18.02 -0.89
N VAL A 177 17.48 17.71 -1.39
CA VAL A 177 16.89 16.38 -1.27
C VAL A 177 17.87 15.35 -1.82
N LYS A 178 18.27 14.39 -0.98
CA LYS A 178 19.32 13.41 -1.30
C LYS A 178 19.05 12.04 -0.69
N ILE A 179 19.80 11.04 -1.14
CA ILE A 179 19.85 9.72 -0.52
C ILE A 179 20.90 9.72 0.59
N ASN A 180 20.59 9.09 1.71
CA ASN A 180 21.55 8.76 2.76
C ASN A 180 21.27 7.34 3.30
N SER A 181 22.09 6.87 4.24
CA SER A 181 22.01 5.53 4.82
C SER A 181 21.87 5.56 6.34
N THR A 182 21.14 4.58 6.86
CA THR A 182 20.95 4.34 8.31
C THR A 182 22.27 4.03 9.02
N THR A 183 23.31 3.64 8.28
CA THR A 183 24.67 3.44 8.81
C THR A 183 25.33 4.76 9.19
N TYR A 184 25.09 5.84 8.44
CA TYR A 184 25.70 7.15 8.69
C TYR A 184 24.89 8.00 9.67
N PHE A 185 23.56 7.97 9.52
CA PHE A 185 22.66 8.68 10.41
C PHE A 185 21.46 7.77 10.69
N LYS A 186 21.43 7.21 11.91
CA LYS A 186 20.55 6.10 12.29
C LYS A 186 19.22 6.62 12.87
N PRO A 187 18.06 6.21 12.32
CA PRO A 187 16.76 6.60 12.86
C PRO A 187 16.45 5.92 14.20
N SER A 188 15.56 6.54 14.97
CA SER A 188 15.08 6.06 16.27
C SER A 188 14.02 4.98 16.12
N PHE A 189 13.09 5.14 15.17
CA PHE A 189 12.04 4.17 14.84
C PHE A 189 11.55 4.35 13.40
N ALA A 190 10.63 3.49 12.96
CA ALA A 190 9.97 3.61 11.67
C ALA A 190 8.44 3.55 11.81
N VAL A 191 7.73 4.06 10.80
CA VAL A 191 6.27 4.01 10.71
C VAL A 191 5.84 3.48 9.34
N ARG A 192 5.03 2.44 9.37
CA ARG A 192 4.36 1.86 8.21
C ARG A 192 3.01 2.53 8.00
N VAL A 193 3.00 3.55 7.15
CA VAL A 193 1.79 4.32 6.79
C VAL A 193 0.87 3.52 5.87
N ILE A 194 1.46 2.89 4.84
CA ILE A 194 0.77 1.94 3.98
C ILE A 194 1.01 0.56 4.57
N LYS A 195 0.04 0.08 5.35
CA LYS A 195 -0.02 -1.34 5.65
C LYS A 195 -0.12 -2.08 4.32
N ASN A 196 0.36 -3.31 4.26
CA ASN A 196 -0.05 -4.22 3.19
C ASN A 196 -1.54 -4.56 3.42
N SER A 197 -2.39 -3.54 3.32
CA SER A 197 -3.82 -3.68 3.17
C SER A 197 -3.97 -4.18 1.75
N ASN A 198 -4.70 -5.28 1.61
CA ASN A 198 -5.12 -5.85 0.35
C ASN A 198 -6.11 -4.92 -0.39
N ASN A 199 -5.80 -3.63 -0.48
CA ASN A 199 -6.57 -2.57 -1.12
C ASN A 199 -5.64 -1.84 -2.09
N ASN A 200 -5.37 -2.48 -3.21
CA ASN A 200 -4.93 -1.81 -4.42
C ASN A 200 -5.87 -2.32 -5.50
N THR A 201 -6.21 -1.57 -6.53
CA THR A 201 -7.15 -2.01 -7.58
C THR A 201 -6.74 -3.36 -8.24
N ASN A 202 -5.49 -3.79 -8.05
CA ASN A 202 -4.98 -5.12 -8.37
C ASN A 202 -5.30 -6.27 -7.39
N SER A 203 -5.69 -5.99 -6.14
CA SER A 203 -6.03 -7.00 -5.12
C SER A 203 -7.36 -7.68 -5.43
N LYS A 204 -8.33 -6.97 -6.00
CA LYS A 204 -9.62 -7.55 -6.37
C LYS A 204 -9.61 -8.27 -7.72
N LEU A 205 -8.65 -7.99 -8.61
CA LEU A 205 -8.64 -8.52 -9.99
C LEU A 205 -8.80 -10.03 -10.06
N VAL A 206 -8.25 -10.74 -9.08
CA VAL A 206 -8.48 -12.17 -8.90
C VAL A 206 -8.75 -12.46 -7.44
N SER A 207 -9.81 -13.22 -7.21
CA SER A 207 -10.16 -13.77 -5.90
C SER A 207 -10.18 -15.28 -5.98
N TYR A 208 -9.60 -15.95 -4.99
CA TYR A 208 -9.54 -17.40 -4.97
C TYR A 208 -9.60 -17.96 -3.56
N ARG A 209 -10.06 -19.20 -3.45
CA ARG A 209 -10.06 -19.95 -2.19
C ARG A 209 -9.80 -21.42 -2.46
N THR A 210 -9.32 -22.10 -1.43
CA THR A 210 -9.05 -23.53 -1.46
C THR A 210 -9.91 -24.26 -0.43
N HIS A 211 -10.19 -25.54 -0.72
CA HIS A 211 -10.77 -26.49 0.22
C HIS A 211 -9.62 -27.28 0.84
N LEU A 212 -9.46 -27.18 2.16
CA LEU A 212 -8.42 -27.87 2.90
C LEU A 212 -8.99 -29.11 3.60
N GLN A 213 -8.16 -30.13 3.71
CA GLN A 213 -8.42 -31.26 4.58
C GLN A 213 -8.77 -30.78 6.01
N ASP A 214 -9.81 -31.37 6.60
CA ASP A 214 -10.32 -31.15 7.96
C ASP A 214 -10.89 -29.74 8.25
N PHE A 215 -10.55 -28.74 7.44
CA PHE A 215 -10.99 -27.34 7.60
C PHE A 215 -12.08 -26.92 6.61
N GLY A 216 -12.24 -27.65 5.50
CA GLY A 216 -13.21 -27.30 4.47
C GLY A 216 -12.78 -26.07 3.67
N TRP A 217 -13.75 -25.30 3.19
CA TRP A 217 -13.50 -24.10 2.41
C TRP A 217 -12.98 -22.94 3.27
N GLY A 218 -11.86 -22.36 2.87
CA GLY A 218 -11.41 -21.07 3.39
C GLY A 218 -12.20 -19.89 2.81
N ASN A 219 -11.93 -18.70 3.35
CA ASN A 219 -12.39 -17.44 2.76
C ASN A 219 -11.71 -17.18 1.41
N TYR A 220 -12.37 -16.38 0.56
CA TYR A 220 -11.69 -15.84 -0.62
C TYR A 220 -10.56 -14.93 -0.19
N VAL A 221 -9.37 -15.24 -0.68
CA VAL A 221 -8.22 -14.34 -0.64
C VAL A 221 -8.07 -13.65 -1.99
N GLN A 222 -7.29 -12.58 -1.97
CA GLN A 222 -7.12 -11.66 -3.07
C GLN A 222 -5.75 -11.84 -3.74
N SER A 223 -5.53 -11.13 -4.84
CA SER A 223 -4.31 -11.21 -5.66
C SER A 223 -3.03 -11.23 -4.81
N GLY A 224 -2.22 -12.28 -4.98
CA GLY A 224 -0.94 -12.48 -4.33
C GLY A 224 -1.00 -13.00 -2.89
N GLN A 225 -2.18 -13.13 -2.29
CA GLN A 225 -2.34 -13.63 -0.92
C GLN A 225 -2.25 -15.16 -0.86
N THR A 226 -1.69 -15.73 0.20
CA THR A 226 -1.66 -17.18 0.36
C THR A 226 -3.07 -17.74 0.62
N SER A 227 -3.50 -18.73 -0.18
CA SER A 227 -4.66 -19.57 0.11
C SER A 227 -4.20 -20.99 0.43
N GLY A 228 -4.50 -21.48 1.63
CA GLY A 228 -4.00 -22.76 2.14
C GLY A 228 -3.21 -22.59 3.44
N THR A 229 -2.38 -23.58 3.76
CA THR A 229 -1.51 -23.54 4.95
C THR A 229 -0.09 -23.94 4.60
N VAL A 230 0.88 -23.26 5.21
CA VAL A 230 2.29 -23.65 5.18
C VAL A 230 2.66 -24.27 6.53
N GLY A 231 3.35 -25.40 6.54
CA GLY A 231 3.88 -26.04 7.76
C GLY A 231 2.87 -26.79 8.63
N LYS A 232 1.58 -26.82 8.27
CA LYS A 232 0.53 -27.55 9.01
C LYS A 232 0.20 -28.93 8.43
N ALA A 233 0.89 -29.35 7.37
CA ALA A 233 0.70 -30.62 6.68
C ALA A 233 -0.73 -30.90 6.18
N LYS A 234 -1.52 -29.85 5.87
CA LYS A 234 -2.88 -30.01 5.35
C LYS A 234 -2.90 -29.96 3.83
N ARG A 235 -3.46 -30.99 3.20
CA ARG A 235 -3.63 -31.05 1.73
C ARG A 235 -4.74 -30.11 1.28
N LEU A 236 -4.53 -29.50 0.11
CA LEU A 236 -5.61 -28.95 -0.69
C LEU A 236 -6.37 -30.09 -1.37
N GLU A 237 -7.69 -29.99 -1.41
CA GLU A 237 -8.59 -30.96 -2.06
C GLU A 237 -9.38 -30.33 -3.22
N GLY A 238 -9.56 -29.01 -3.19
CA GLY A 238 -10.24 -28.26 -4.25
C GLY A 238 -9.88 -26.77 -4.26
N ILE A 239 -10.21 -26.11 -5.37
CA ILE A 239 -9.97 -24.68 -5.57
C ILE A 239 -11.09 -24.03 -6.38
N GLN A 240 -11.39 -22.77 -6.07
CA GLN A 240 -12.23 -21.87 -6.86
C GLN A 240 -11.47 -20.57 -7.12
N ILE A 241 -11.49 -20.09 -8.35
CA ILE A 241 -10.82 -18.87 -8.79
C ILE A 241 -11.80 -18.06 -9.63
N LYS A 242 -11.92 -16.77 -9.34
CA LYS A 242 -12.77 -15.85 -10.10
C LYS A 242 -12.05 -14.53 -10.33
N LEU A 243 -12.37 -13.87 -11.43
CA LEU A 243 -11.92 -12.51 -11.70
C LEU A 243 -12.84 -11.49 -11.03
N ASP A 244 -12.35 -10.27 -10.84
CA ASP A 244 -13.22 -9.14 -10.51
C ASP A 244 -14.27 -8.94 -11.62
N PRO A 245 -15.54 -8.65 -11.28
CA PRO A 245 -16.58 -8.40 -12.29
C PRO A 245 -16.28 -7.27 -13.28
N SER A 246 -15.40 -6.33 -12.92
CA SER A 246 -14.96 -5.25 -13.81
C SER A 246 -14.00 -5.72 -14.93
N ILE A 247 -13.46 -6.94 -14.85
CA ILE A 247 -12.57 -7.50 -15.88
C ILE A 247 -13.40 -8.24 -16.92
N SER A 248 -13.42 -7.73 -18.15
CA SER A 248 -14.00 -8.43 -19.29
C SER A 248 -13.16 -9.66 -19.68
N GLY A 249 -13.82 -10.78 -19.99
CA GLY A 249 -13.16 -12.07 -20.28
C GLY A 249 -13.37 -13.09 -19.16
N GLY A 250 -12.42 -14.02 -19.00
CA GLY A 250 -12.57 -15.08 -18.01
C GLY A 250 -11.25 -15.69 -17.54
N ILE A 251 -11.39 -16.60 -16.56
CA ILE A 251 -10.30 -17.42 -16.05
C ILE A 251 -10.68 -18.89 -16.12
N GLN A 252 -9.74 -19.71 -16.58
CA GLN A 252 -9.85 -21.16 -16.61
C GLN A 252 -8.73 -21.82 -15.83
N TYR A 253 -9.06 -22.90 -15.13
CA TYR A 253 -8.10 -23.66 -14.34
C TYR A 253 -8.48 -25.13 -14.27
N LYS A 254 -7.47 -25.98 -14.08
CA LYS A 254 -7.65 -27.41 -13.82
C LYS A 254 -6.58 -27.90 -12.85
N THR A 255 -6.90 -28.96 -12.13
CA THR A 255 -6.02 -29.57 -11.13
C THR A 255 -5.70 -31.01 -11.47
N HIS A 256 -4.49 -31.45 -11.12
CA HIS A 256 -4.10 -32.86 -11.08
C HIS A 256 -4.43 -33.42 -9.70
N ILE A 257 -5.26 -34.47 -9.66
CA ILE A 257 -5.77 -35.05 -8.42
C ILE A 257 -5.17 -36.44 -8.24
N GLN A 258 -4.82 -36.79 -7.00
CA GLN A 258 -4.39 -38.14 -6.64
C GLN A 258 -5.33 -39.21 -7.23
N ASP A 259 -4.74 -40.21 -7.89
CA ASP A 259 -5.38 -41.39 -8.50
C ASP A 259 -6.42 -41.08 -9.60
N ILE A 260 -6.55 -39.82 -10.01
CA ILE A 260 -7.50 -39.40 -11.07
C ILE A 260 -6.74 -38.67 -12.20
N GLY A 261 -5.70 -37.92 -11.87
CA GLY A 261 -4.91 -37.16 -12.82
C GLY A 261 -5.51 -35.80 -13.15
N TRP A 262 -5.13 -35.26 -14.31
CA TRP A 262 -5.59 -33.95 -14.78
C TRP A 262 -7.09 -33.98 -15.10
N GLN A 263 -7.83 -33.07 -14.48
CA GLN A 263 -9.26 -32.89 -14.76
C GLN A 263 -9.51 -31.97 -15.97
N ALA A 264 -10.76 -31.92 -16.42
CA ALA A 264 -11.22 -30.93 -17.38
C ALA A 264 -11.03 -29.49 -16.85
N TRP A 265 -10.88 -28.54 -17.77
CA TRP A 265 -10.84 -27.11 -17.44
C TRP A 265 -12.18 -26.66 -16.83
N LYS A 266 -12.07 -25.89 -15.74
CA LYS A 266 -13.16 -25.24 -15.03
C LYS A 266 -13.05 -23.74 -15.18
N SER A 267 -14.18 -23.06 -15.19
CA SER A 267 -14.24 -21.62 -15.47
C SER A 267 -14.80 -20.84 -14.28
N ASN A 268 -14.35 -19.61 -14.09
CA ASN A 268 -15.01 -18.57 -13.29
C ASN A 268 -15.81 -19.08 -12.07
N ASN A 269 -15.10 -19.35 -10.97
CA ASN A 269 -15.66 -19.78 -9.70
C ASN A 269 -16.17 -21.23 -9.61
N GLU A 270 -16.11 -22.02 -10.69
CA GLU A 270 -16.41 -23.44 -10.63
C GLU A 270 -15.39 -24.22 -9.77
N LEU A 271 -15.81 -25.31 -9.14
CA LEU A 271 -14.89 -26.18 -8.41
C LEU A 271 -13.97 -26.94 -9.37
N SER A 272 -12.66 -26.79 -9.20
CA SER A 272 -11.66 -27.77 -9.67
C SER A 272 -11.10 -28.54 -8.48
N GLY A 273 -11.25 -29.86 -8.47
CA GLY A 273 -10.87 -30.71 -7.35
C GLY A 273 -12.01 -31.61 -6.88
N THR A 274 -11.92 -32.06 -5.63
CA THR A 274 -12.98 -32.83 -4.96
C THR A 274 -13.27 -32.26 -3.59
N THR A 275 -14.50 -32.39 -3.13
CA THR A 275 -14.88 -32.19 -1.73
C THR A 275 -15.36 -33.52 -1.15
N GLY A 276 -15.02 -33.83 0.10
CA GLY A 276 -15.49 -35.04 0.80
C GLY A 276 -14.87 -36.38 0.34
N ARG A 277 -14.06 -36.40 -0.72
CA ARG A 277 -13.44 -37.64 -1.25
C ARG A 277 -12.03 -37.93 -0.71
N LYS A 278 -11.50 -37.05 0.16
CA LYS A 278 -10.17 -37.16 0.78
C LYS A 278 -9.00 -37.28 -0.22
N LYS A 279 -9.14 -36.77 -1.44
CA LYS A 279 -8.08 -36.79 -2.47
C LYS A 279 -7.32 -35.47 -2.49
N ARG A 280 -5.98 -35.54 -2.48
CA ARG A 280 -5.11 -34.36 -2.58
C ARG A 280 -5.02 -33.84 -4.01
N LEU A 281 -4.90 -32.52 -4.14
CA LEU A 281 -4.36 -31.88 -5.33
C LEU A 281 -2.84 -32.04 -5.33
N GLU A 282 -2.25 -32.26 -6.50
CA GLU A 282 -0.79 -32.41 -6.67
C GLU A 282 -0.20 -31.35 -7.61
N ALA A 283 -0.97 -30.88 -8.58
CA ALA A 283 -0.58 -29.81 -9.51
C ALA A 283 -1.79 -29.01 -10.01
N ILE A 284 -1.52 -27.84 -10.59
CA ILE A 284 -2.52 -26.93 -11.14
C ILE A 284 -2.01 -26.24 -12.42
N GLN A 285 -2.94 -25.93 -13.32
CA GLN A 285 -2.76 -25.03 -14.45
C GLN A 285 -3.86 -23.97 -14.43
N ILE A 286 -3.50 -22.72 -14.71
CA ILE A 286 -4.38 -21.55 -14.71
C ILE A 286 -4.07 -20.69 -15.93
N LYS A 287 -5.09 -20.30 -16.70
CA LYS A 287 -4.99 -19.42 -17.85
C LYS A 287 -6.16 -18.44 -17.90
N LEU A 288 -5.93 -17.27 -18.50
CA LEU A 288 -6.99 -16.30 -18.80
C LEU A 288 -7.62 -16.61 -20.17
N THR A 289 -8.83 -16.13 -20.38
CA THR A 289 -9.59 -16.24 -21.64
C THR A 289 -10.24 -14.90 -22.00
N GLY A 290 -10.61 -14.72 -23.27
CA GLY A 290 -11.27 -13.50 -23.76
C GLY A 290 -10.39 -12.26 -23.58
N ALA A 291 -11.01 -11.10 -23.35
CA ALA A 291 -10.31 -9.82 -23.20
C ALA A 291 -9.27 -9.84 -22.06
N ALA A 292 -9.54 -10.51 -20.94
CA ALA A 292 -8.60 -10.68 -19.83
C ALA A 292 -7.24 -11.22 -20.27
N ALA A 293 -7.20 -12.18 -21.21
CA ALA A 293 -5.95 -12.79 -21.69
C ALA A 293 -5.09 -11.84 -22.55
N THR A 294 -5.70 -10.78 -23.08
CA THR A 294 -5.01 -9.75 -23.88
C THR A 294 -4.43 -8.65 -23.00
N GLN A 295 -5.08 -8.36 -21.87
CA GLN A 295 -4.71 -7.29 -20.96
C GLN A 295 -3.77 -7.74 -19.84
N TYR A 296 -3.85 -9.00 -19.44
CA TYR A 296 -3.14 -9.53 -18.28
C TYR A 296 -2.42 -10.85 -18.58
N ASP A 297 -1.40 -11.11 -17.75
CA ASP A 297 -0.88 -12.45 -17.49
C ASP A 297 -1.36 -12.92 -16.10
N VAL A 298 -1.66 -14.21 -15.97
CA VAL A 298 -1.93 -14.82 -14.66
C VAL A 298 -0.68 -15.52 -14.16
N HIS A 299 -0.10 -14.99 -13.08
CA HIS A 299 1.07 -15.56 -12.40
C HIS A 299 0.61 -16.35 -11.19
N TYR A 300 1.16 -17.54 -11.00
CA TYR A 300 0.85 -18.38 -9.85
C TYR A 300 2.02 -19.24 -9.43
N ARG A 301 2.03 -19.61 -8.15
CA ARG A 301 2.95 -20.58 -7.57
C ARG A 301 2.26 -21.38 -6.49
N VAL A 302 2.81 -22.55 -6.19
CA VAL A 302 2.27 -23.44 -5.17
C VAL A 302 3.31 -23.80 -4.12
N HIS A 303 2.83 -24.11 -2.93
CA HIS A 303 3.58 -24.76 -1.88
C HIS A 303 3.27 -26.24 -1.89
N SER A 304 4.26 -27.07 -2.23
CA SER A 304 4.12 -28.52 -2.28
C SER A 304 4.82 -29.17 -1.09
N GLN A 305 4.26 -30.26 -0.58
CA GLN A 305 4.90 -31.07 0.46
C GLN A 305 6.36 -31.39 0.09
N ASP A 306 7.28 -31.23 1.03
CA ASP A 306 8.73 -31.45 0.94
C ASP A 306 9.50 -30.51 -0.01
N TYR A 307 8.80 -29.86 -0.95
CA TYR A 307 9.38 -28.91 -1.89
C TYR A 307 9.21 -27.45 -1.43
N GLY A 308 8.25 -27.16 -0.57
CA GLY A 308 7.95 -25.80 -0.17
C GLY A 308 7.39 -24.96 -1.31
N TRP A 309 7.58 -23.64 -1.25
CA TRP A 309 7.22 -22.73 -2.34
C TRP A 309 8.10 -22.99 -3.57
N GLN A 310 7.44 -23.37 -4.66
CA GLN A 310 8.06 -23.49 -5.98
C GLN A 310 8.07 -22.14 -6.71
N ALA A 311 8.88 -22.02 -7.77
CA ALA A 311 8.96 -20.81 -8.58
C ALA A 311 7.60 -20.45 -9.19
N TRP A 312 7.45 -19.16 -9.50
CA TRP A 312 6.29 -18.66 -10.23
C TRP A 312 6.24 -19.24 -11.64
N THR A 313 5.03 -19.52 -12.11
CA THR A 313 4.70 -19.86 -13.49
C THR A 313 3.55 -19.01 -13.98
N LYS A 314 3.18 -19.12 -15.25
CA LYS A 314 2.07 -18.33 -15.81
C LYS A 314 1.33 -18.99 -16.96
N ASN A 315 0.12 -18.49 -17.24
CA ASN A 315 -0.59 -18.69 -18.50
C ASN A 315 -0.65 -20.14 -19.01
N GLY A 316 -1.22 -21.03 -18.20
CA GLY A 316 -1.45 -22.43 -18.55
C GLY A 316 -0.28 -23.37 -18.27
N GLN A 317 0.90 -22.85 -17.93
CA GLN A 317 2.06 -23.66 -17.55
C GLN A 317 1.88 -24.36 -16.20
N SER A 318 2.32 -25.60 -16.06
CA SER A 318 2.09 -26.37 -14.82
C SER A 318 2.77 -25.76 -13.59
N ALA A 319 2.11 -25.87 -12.43
CA ALA A 319 2.69 -25.66 -11.11
C ALA A 319 2.43 -26.87 -10.20
N GLY A 320 3.40 -27.27 -9.38
CA GLY A 320 3.26 -28.38 -8.42
C GLY A 320 4.08 -29.61 -8.77
N THR A 321 3.52 -30.79 -8.53
CA THR A 321 4.17 -32.06 -8.83
C THR A 321 3.24 -33.04 -9.54
N GLN A 322 3.81 -33.94 -10.34
CA GLN A 322 3.08 -35.05 -10.95
C GLN A 322 3.89 -36.35 -10.83
N GLY A 323 3.25 -37.44 -10.41
CA GLY A 323 3.91 -38.75 -10.26
C GLY A 323 4.78 -38.89 -9.00
N LEU A 324 4.82 -37.85 -8.14
CA LEU A 324 5.63 -37.82 -6.92
C LEU A 324 4.83 -38.01 -5.63
N ALA A 325 3.50 -38.14 -5.74
CA ALA A 325 2.59 -38.26 -4.61
C ALA A 325 2.67 -37.10 -3.59
N LYS A 326 3.13 -35.91 -4.00
CA LYS A 326 3.22 -34.74 -3.11
C LYS A 326 1.98 -33.88 -3.21
N ARG A 327 1.35 -33.62 -2.06
CA ARG A 327 0.19 -32.73 -1.94
C ARG A 327 0.58 -31.28 -2.14
N LEU A 328 -0.31 -30.51 -2.75
CA LEU A 328 -0.34 -29.06 -2.58
C LEU A 328 -0.85 -28.73 -1.18
N GLU A 329 -0.26 -27.73 -0.55
CA GLU A 329 -0.63 -27.23 0.79
C GLU A 329 -1.07 -25.76 0.77
N ALA A 330 -0.54 -24.98 -0.18
CA ALA A 330 -0.94 -23.60 -0.39
C ALA A 330 -0.72 -23.13 -1.83
N ILE A 331 -1.34 -22.01 -2.21
CA ILE A 331 -1.23 -21.38 -3.52
C ILE A 331 -1.27 -19.85 -3.41
N GLU A 332 -0.55 -19.19 -4.31
CA GLU A 332 -0.67 -17.75 -4.59
C GLU A 332 -0.96 -17.53 -6.07
N ILE A 333 -1.87 -16.61 -6.38
CA ILE A 333 -2.30 -16.24 -7.72
C ILE A 333 -2.38 -14.74 -7.81
N LYS A 334 -1.82 -14.14 -8.86
CA LYS A 334 -1.96 -12.71 -9.14
C LYS A 334 -2.14 -12.45 -10.63
N LEU A 335 -2.97 -11.46 -10.94
CA LEU A 335 -3.01 -10.86 -12.27
C LEU A 335 -2.00 -9.73 -12.32
N VAL A 336 -1.23 -9.71 -13.40
CA VAL A 336 -0.23 -8.69 -13.71
C VAL A 336 -0.43 -8.22 -15.14
N PRO A 337 0.03 -7.01 -15.52
CA PRO A 337 -0.07 -6.54 -16.90
C PRO A 337 0.48 -7.57 -17.89
N LYS A 338 -0.10 -7.59 -19.10
CA LYS A 338 0.36 -8.49 -20.16
C LYS A 338 1.87 -8.37 -20.39
N ASN A 339 2.52 -9.50 -20.67
CA ASN A 339 3.96 -9.60 -20.93
C ASN A 339 4.85 -9.32 -19.71
N THR A 340 4.31 -9.33 -18.49
CA THR A 340 5.11 -9.19 -17.27
C THR A 340 6.07 -10.40 -17.12
N PRO A 341 7.38 -10.17 -16.93
CA PRO A 341 8.34 -11.25 -16.69
C PRO A 341 8.07 -12.00 -15.38
N LEU A 342 8.41 -13.30 -15.35
CA LEU A 342 8.43 -14.06 -14.10
C LEU A 342 9.66 -13.65 -13.28
N ALA A 343 9.51 -13.64 -11.95
CA ALA A 343 10.66 -13.50 -11.06
C ALA A 343 11.61 -14.68 -11.29
N THR A 344 12.90 -14.39 -11.39
CA THR A 344 13.94 -15.41 -11.60
C THR A 344 14.37 -16.03 -10.27
N GLY A 345 14.73 -17.32 -10.32
CA GLY A 345 15.21 -18.08 -9.16
C GLY A 345 14.13 -18.92 -8.44
N GLY A 346 14.59 -19.79 -7.54
CA GLY A 346 13.75 -20.74 -6.79
C GLY A 346 13.70 -22.14 -7.39
N LYS A 347 13.02 -23.05 -6.68
CA LYS A 347 12.82 -24.44 -7.14
C LYS A 347 11.93 -24.47 -8.39
N PRO A 348 12.09 -25.43 -9.31
CA PRO A 348 11.25 -25.52 -10.51
C PRO A 348 9.76 -25.42 -10.18
N ALA A 349 9.03 -24.60 -10.95
CA ALA A 349 7.60 -24.38 -10.76
C ALA A 349 6.80 -25.70 -10.83
N PHE A 350 7.26 -26.64 -11.65
CA PHE A 350 6.68 -27.96 -11.82
C PHE A 350 7.75 -29.04 -11.85
N ILE A 351 7.48 -30.16 -11.19
CA ILE A 351 8.38 -31.33 -11.13
C ILE A 351 7.56 -32.57 -11.48
N LYS A 352 8.01 -33.34 -12.45
CA LYS A 352 7.35 -34.57 -12.90
C LYS A 352 8.30 -35.75 -12.81
N ARG A 353 7.77 -36.89 -12.36
CA ARG A 353 8.42 -38.21 -12.47
C ARG A 353 7.87 -38.99 -13.65
#